data_AF-A0A2J6T9X7-F1
#
_entry.id   AF-A0A2J6T9X7-F1
#
_cell.length_a   1.000
_cell.length_b   1.000
_cell.length_c   1.000
_cell.angle_alpha   90.00
_cell.angle_beta   90.00
_cell.angle_gamma   90.00
#
_symmetry.space_group_name_H-M   'P 1'
#
loop_
_entity.id
_entity.type
_entity.pdbx_description
1 polymer ?
#
loop_
_entity_poly.entity_id
_entity_poly.type
_entity_poly.pdbx_seq_one_letter_code
_entity_poly.pdbx_strand_id
1 'polypeptide(L)'
;MTQPCARTLLIVFLTLTGTSNAAAVGKAVREPVALSSRADVNLTLLNNATSIVQSLDFTANCTLSISWYKNLPTSGAGSGNDTINIDFLRSALPTEYQDESNDQISSFYDDMSSGSLSSLGWIVTAKDDIETACITPQFEKQISLSNLNATQNCTATARFLSSLGWITGPHTYTANTSNNTLWLEFLSAALPLADQNLTDLELLVYRNYFLASENAVNITDYLEAADSACENDICEVQGYTGNPDIAGIGVIISYTVEAALITIYFVATNFCHSTLHKRVTNALEKASDELSDGALFFSLSISTAGWVSLVSGTSYYEKLVFTSANVLALSALFAFLGMYTEEGGEKRGRWIPSFMIFAILVESAIQYIVYLTQSDTKYDDYACLHPMLQADSYNPTVFEALFFVLLGLSVIAAFVGAFWLGFKTTEKGEKINGAVENVIIYTRIFVQIVAITVMWVELVYLWKIRNIMSGIAGATWSEGAWGFGQILALFIWFPPVIDILGNLILPPCMLPKEEEKCKCEALGHTCVCVPNAGQGSEKGKEDGKAGTKGSAAVSQKGKDDEKAEIKASVVPSAKST
;
A
#
# COMPACT_ATOMS: atom_id res chain seq x y z
N MET A 1 -43.43 1.25 -5.95
CA MET A 1 -43.78 0.39 -7.11
C MET A 1 -42.51 -0.32 -7.55
N THR A 2 -42.53 -1.65 -7.45
CA THR A 2 -41.71 -2.66 -8.15
C THR A 2 -40.17 -2.53 -8.16
N GLN A 3 -39.57 -3.25 -7.20
CA GLN A 3 -38.39 -4.13 -7.34
C GLN A 3 -38.52 -5.06 -8.59
N PRO A 4 -37.44 -5.73 -9.11
CA PRO A 4 -36.64 -6.66 -8.30
C PRO A 4 -35.15 -6.93 -8.70
N CYS A 5 -34.53 -7.74 -7.84
CA CYS A 5 -33.44 -8.72 -8.09
C CYS A 5 -31.98 -8.24 -8.25
N ALA A 6 -31.23 -8.31 -7.14
CA ALA A 6 -29.93 -9.00 -7.10
C ALA A 6 -29.67 -9.48 -5.67
N ARG A 7 -29.32 -10.75 -5.53
CA ARG A 7 -29.12 -11.48 -4.27
C ARG A 7 -27.69 -12.00 -4.22
N THR A 8 -27.08 -11.85 -3.04
CA THR A 8 -26.07 -12.74 -2.43
C THR A 8 -24.59 -12.57 -2.82
N LEU A 9 -23.80 -11.95 -1.94
CA LEU A 9 -22.60 -12.55 -1.30
C LEU A 9 -22.07 -11.62 -0.19
N LEU A 10 -22.27 -11.92 1.10
CA LEU A 10 -21.39 -11.43 2.19
C LEU A 10 -21.68 -12.10 3.56
N ILE A 11 -20.59 -12.57 4.17
CA ILE A 11 -20.26 -12.70 5.60
C ILE A 11 -21.05 -13.65 6.52
N VAL A 12 -20.31 -14.65 7.01
CA VAL A 12 -20.53 -15.35 8.29
C VAL A 12 -19.32 -15.04 9.17
N PHE A 13 -19.50 -14.30 10.27
CA PHE A 13 -18.66 -14.39 11.47
C PHE A 13 -19.44 -13.89 12.71
N LEU A 14 -19.74 -14.85 13.58
CA LEU A 14 -19.85 -14.82 15.04
C LEU A 14 -20.40 -13.57 15.77
N THR A 15 -21.58 -13.73 16.38
CA THR A 15 -22.02 -12.99 17.59
C THR A 15 -22.24 -13.98 18.73
N LEU A 16 -21.38 -13.92 19.76
CA LEU A 16 -21.59 -14.53 21.08
C LEU A 16 -21.99 -13.39 22.03
N THR A 17 -23.26 -13.34 22.42
CA THR A 17 -23.76 -12.45 23.47
C THR A 17 -23.73 -13.20 24.81
N GLY A 18 -22.74 -12.92 25.64
CA GLY A 18 -22.71 -13.32 27.04
C GLY A 18 -23.30 -12.23 27.92
N THR A 19 -24.43 -12.53 28.56
CA THR A 19 -25.04 -11.70 29.61
C THR A 19 -24.41 -12.03 30.96
N SER A 20 -23.81 -11.06 31.64
CA SER A 20 -23.40 -11.16 33.04
C SER A 20 -24.24 -10.23 33.92
N ASN A 21 -24.84 -10.83 34.95
CA ASN A 21 -25.65 -10.15 35.96
C ASN A 21 -24.77 -9.37 36.92
N ALA A 22 -25.09 -8.09 37.14
CA ALA A 22 -24.55 -7.28 38.23
C ALA A 22 -25.32 -7.59 39.52
N ALA A 23 -24.63 -8.12 40.53
CA ALA A 23 -25.14 -8.23 41.89
C ALA A 23 -24.59 -7.07 42.72
N ALA A 24 -25.51 -6.23 43.20
CA ALA A 24 -25.23 -5.14 44.14
C ALA A 24 -24.92 -5.71 45.53
N VAL A 25 -23.76 -5.36 46.10
CA VAL A 25 -23.42 -5.63 47.50
C VAL A 25 -23.52 -4.32 48.27
N GLY A 26 -24.50 -4.26 49.17
CA GLY A 26 -24.72 -3.14 50.07
C GLY A 26 -23.73 -3.13 51.22
N LYS A 27 -23.15 -1.95 51.49
CA LYS A 27 -22.21 -1.68 52.58
C LYS A 27 -23.01 -1.49 53.88
N ALA A 28 -22.86 -2.42 54.83
CA ALA A 28 -23.42 -2.29 56.18
C ALA A 28 -22.29 -1.91 57.15
N VAL A 29 -22.41 -0.72 57.74
CA VAL A 29 -21.58 -0.23 58.85
C VAL A 29 -22.01 -0.94 60.14
N ARG A 30 -21.07 -1.53 60.89
CA ARG A 30 -21.34 -2.11 62.20
C ARG A 30 -20.34 -1.61 63.24
N GLU A 31 -20.90 -1.18 64.37
CA GLU A 31 -20.21 -0.73 65.58
C GLU A 31 -19.48 -1.89 66.31
N PRO A 32 -18.43 -1.57 67.11
CA PRO A 32 -17.60 -2.57 67.76
C PRO A 32 -18.27 -3.14 69.01
N VAL A 33 -18.29 -4.48 69.11
CA VAL A 33 -18.64 -5.23 70.32
C VAL A 33 -17.35 -5.60 71.03
N ALA A 34 -17.17 -5.14 72.27
CA ALA A 34 -16.04 -5.51 73.11
C ALA A 34 -16.18 -6.95 73.63
N LEU A 35 -15.13 -7.76 73.46
CA LEU A 35 -15.04 -9.13 73.97
C LEU A 35 -13.79 -9.32 74.83
N SER A 36 -13.99 -9.95 75.97
CA SER A 36 -12.99 -10.29 76.98
C SER A 36 -12.05 -11.41 76.53
N SER A 37 -10.78 -11.32 76.95
CA SER A 37 -9.68 -12.26 76.67
C SER A 37 -10.09 -13.74 76.75
N ARG A 38 -10.01 -14.43 75.61
CA ARG A 38 -10.26 -15.86 75.47
C ARG A 38 -8.93 -16.59 75.32
N ALA A 39 -8.78 -17.67 76.07
CA ALA A 39 -7.62 -18.56 76.01
C ALA A 39 -7.59 -19.39 74.71
N ASP A 40 -6.39 -19.51 74.14
CA ASP A 40 -5.87 -20.49 73.19
C ASP A 40 -6.79 -20.87 72.02
N VAL A 41 -7.05 -19.92 71.11
CA VAL A 41 -7.73 -20.21 69.83
C VAL A 41 -6.68 -20.60 68.80
N ASN A 42 -6.47 -21.91 68.64
CA ASN A 42 -5.59 -22.41 67.58
C ASN A 42 -6.16 -22.06 66.20
N LEU A 43 -5.49 -21.14 65.49
CA LEU A 43 -5.80 -20.69 64.11
C LEU A 43 -6.06 -21.84 63.11
N THR A 44 -5.57 -23.05 63.39
CA THR A 44 -5.68 -24.22 62.50
C THR A 44 -6.93 -25.09 62.69
N LEU A 45 -7.77 -24.87 63.72
CA LEU A 45 -8.98 -25.67 63.94
C LEU A 45 -10.22 -25.04 63.26
N LEU A 46 -10.39 -25.43 61.98
CA LEU A 46 -11.39 -25.00 60.98
C LEU A 46 -12.87 -25.07 61.44
N ASN A 47 -13.38 -23.97 61.98
CA ASN A 47 -14.76 -23.52 61.72
C ASN A 47 -14.86 -22.01 61.47
N ASN A 48 -13.79 -21.25 61.79
CA ASN A 48 -13.77 -19.79 61.70
C ASN A 48 -12.68 -19.24 60.73
N ALA A 49 -11.88 -20.10 60.09
CA ALA A 49 -10.77 -19.64 59.24
C ALA A 49 -11.25 -18.77 58.07
N THR A 50 -12.37 -19.12 57.43
CA THR A 50 -12.95 -18.33 56.35
C THR A 50 -13.38 -16.92 56.80
N SER A 51 -13.98 -16.79 57.98
CA SER A 51 -14.39 -15.47 58.49
C SER A 51 -13.20 -14.64 58.94
N ILE A 52 -12.12 -15.27 59.44
CA ILE A 52 -10.85 -14.61 59.72
C ILE A 52 -10.26 -14.03 58.43
N VAL A 53 -10.13 -14.84 57.36
CA VAL A 53 -9.63 -14.36 56.06
C VAL A 53 -10.47 -13.19 55.52
N GLN A 54 -11.80 -13.26 55.67
CA GLN A 54 -12.72 -12.20 55.23
C GLN A 54 -12.69 -10.94 56.11
N SER A 55 -12.10 -11.00 57.30
CA SER A 55 -11.98 -9.87 58.23
C SER A 55 -10.57 -9.30 58.33
N LEU A 56 -9.64 -9.80 57.51
CA LEU A 56 -8.29 -9.23 57.42
C LEU A 56 -8.36 -7.79 56.93
N ASP A 57 -7.67 -6.90 57.64
CA ASP A 57 -7.43 -5.53 57.19
C ASP A 57 -6.05 -5.47 56.54
N PHE A 58 -5.99 -5.70 55.24
CA PHE A 58 -4.74 -5.68 54.47
C PHE A 58 -4.04 -4.31 54.48
N THR A 59 -4.70 -3.27 55.00
CA THR A 59 -4.26 -1.88 54.97
C THR A 59 -3.88 -1.34 56.35
N ALA A 60 -4.02 -2.16 57.40
CA ALA A 60 -3.74 -1.78 58.79
C ALA A 60 -2.30 -1.25 59.00
N ASN A 61 -1.31 -1.80 58.26
CA ASN A 61 0.05 -1.27 58.23
C ASN A 61 0.59 -1.20 56.80
N CYS A 62 0.33 -0.10 56.13
CA CYS A 62 0.76 0.13 54.75
C CYS A 62 2.26 -0.06 54.49
N THR A 63 3.15 0.13 55.48
CA THR A 63 4.59 -0.10 55.27
C THR A 63 4.88 -1.59 55.08
N LEU A 64 4.31 -2.44 55.93
CA LEU A 64 4.46 -3.89 55.84
C LEU A 64 3.70 -4.46 54.64
N SER A 65 2.49 -3.96 54.37
CA SER A 65 1.68 -4.40 53.24
C SER A 65 2.34 -4.11 51.89
N ILE A 66 2.96 -2.94 51.72
CA ILE A 66 3.71 -2.61 50.50
C ILE A 66 4.96 -3.50 50.38
N SER A 67 5.67 -3.74 51.49
CA SER A 67 6.83 -4.64 51.50
C SER A 67 6.44 -6.05 51.08
N TRP A 68 5.33 -6.57 51.61
CA TRP A 68 4.78 -7.86 51.22
C TRP A 68 4.40 -7.92 49.74
N TYR A 69 3.64 -6.94 49.29
CA TYR A 69 3.17 -6.85 47.91
C TYR A 69 4.34 -6.83 46.91
N LYS A 70 5.42 -6.10 47.19
CA LYS A 70 6.63 -6.05 46.35
C LYS A 70 7.43 -7.35 46.30
N ASN A 71 7.30 -8.20 47.32
CA ASN A 71 8.01 -9.47 47.43
C ASN A 71 7.16 -10.68 47.00
N LEU A 72 5.95 -10.44 46.47
CA LEU A 72 5.12 -11.51 45.95
C LEU A 72 5.78 -12.21 44.76
N PRO A 73 5.75 -13.55 44.70
CA PRO A 73 6.21 -14.27 43.52
C PRO A 73 5.30 -13.97 42.32
N THR A 74 5.81 -14.25 41.10
CA THR A 74 5.06 -14.08 39.85
C THR A 74 3.76 -14.90 39.82
N SER A 75 3.66 -15.96 40.63
CA SER A 75 2.45 -16.76 40.80
C SER A 75 2.25 -17.17 42.26
N GLY A 76 1.03 -16.97 42.78
CA GLY A 76 0.65 -17.32 44.15
C GLY A 76 1.11 -16.29 45.19
N ALA A 77 1.01 -16.67 46.47
CA ALA A 77 1.36 -15.84 47.62
C ALA A 77 2.73 -16.20 48.24
N GLY A 78 3.44 -17.20 47.72
CA GLY A 78 4.71 -17.67 48.28
C GLY A 78 4.53 -18.61 49.49
N SER A 79 5.57 -18.75 50.30
CA SER A 79 5.56 -19.60 51.51
C SER A 79 5.47 -18.78 52.78
N GLY A 80 4.67 -19.23 53.74
CA GLY A 80 4.45 -18.59 55.03
C GLY A 80 5.69 -18.51 55.93
N ASN A 81 6.76 -19.26 55.64
CA ASN A 81 8.00 -19.23 56.43
C ASN A 81 8.87 -18.00 56.12
N ASP A 82 8.47 -17.16 55.17
CA ASP A 82 9.10 -15.86 54.96
C ASP A 82 8.67 -14.88 56.05
N THR A 83 9.65 -14.26 56.71
CA THR A 83 9.42 -13.21 57.72
C THR A 83 8.50 -12.09 57.21
N ILE A 84 8.57 -11.75 55.91
CA ILE A 84 7.73 -10.71 55.31
C ILE A 84 6.25 -11.12 55.31
N ASN A 85 5.96 -12.40 55.05
CA ASN A 85 4.59 -12.92 55.02
C ASN A 85 4.00 -12.99 56.43
N ILE A 86 4.82 -13.37 57.43
CA ILE A 86 4.42 -13.40 58.84
C ILE A 86 4.13 -11.98 59.34
N ASP A 87 5.02 -11.03 59.08
CA ASP A 87 4.86 -9.63 59.55
C ASP A 87 3.66 -8.95 58.90
N PHE A 88 3.45 -9.17 57.60
CA PHE A 88 2.25 -8.72 56.90
C PHE A 88 0.98 -9.29 57.51
N LEU A 89 0.90 -10.62 57.64
CA LEU A 89 -0.30 -11.28 58.14
C LEU A 89 -0.58 -10.88 59.59
N ARG A 90 0.44 -10.78 60.44
CA ARG A 90 0.30 -10.27 61.81
C ARG A 90 -0.27 -8.86 61.84
N SER A 91 0.14 -7.99 60.92
CA SER A 91 -0.40 -6.64 60.83
C SER A 91 -1.86 -6.59 60.35
N ALA A 92 -2.25 -7.52 59.48
CA ALA A 92 -3.59 -7.57 58.90
C ALA A 92 -4.61 -8.36 59.75
N LEU A 93 -4.14 -9.21 60.66
CA LEU A 93 -4.98 -10.00 61.55
C LEU A 93 -5.71 -9.13 62.58
N PRO A 94 -6.96 -9.49 62.95
CA PRO A 94 -7.64 -8.91 64.10
C PRO A 94 -6.77 -8.98 65.36
N THR A 95 -6.90 -7.99 66.24
CA THR A 95 -6.05 -7.81 67.44
C THR A 95 -5.95 -9.05 68.33
N GLU A 96 -7.01 -9.85 68.39
CA GLU A 96 -7.09 -11.09 69.16
C GLU A 96 -6.19 -12.23 68.63
N TYR A 97 -5.67 -12.12 67.41
CA TYR A 97 -4.82 -13.12 66.76
C TYR A 97 -3.38 -12.64 66.49
N GLN A 98 -3.04 -11.39 66.85
CA GLN A 98 -1.72 -10.81 66.55
C GLN A 98 -0.58 -11.42 67.39
N ASP A 99 -0.91 -11.93 68.58
CA ASP A 99 0.04 -12.54 69.53
C ASP A 99 0.32 -14.04 69.26
N GLU A 100 -0.27 -14.61 68.20
CA GLU A 100 -0.06 -16.01 67.83
C GLU A 100 1.40 -16.29 67.40
N SER A 101 1.84 -17.53 67.60
CA SER A 101 3.23 -17.91 67.29
C SER A 101 3.52 -17.85 65.79
N ASN A 102 4.78 -17.58 65.43
CA ASN A 102 5.21 -17.52 64.03
C ASN A 102 4.88 -18.80 63.25
N ASP A 103 4.98 -19.97 63.89
CA ASP A 103 4.65 -21.26 63.27
C ASP A 103 3.15 -21.35 62.92
N GLN A 104 2.27 -20.85 63.80
CA GLN A 104 0.83 -20.83 63.55
C GLN A 104 0.45 -19.82 62.45
N ILE A 105 1.06 -18.63 62.47
CA ILE A 105 0.85 -17.61 61.42
C ILE A 105 1.36 -18.12 60.07
N SER A 106 2.55 -18.72 60.04
CA SER A 106 3.12 -19.35 58.83
C SER A 106 2.19 -20.44 58.29
N SER A 107 1.73 -21.36 59.14
CA SER A 107 0.82 -22.43 58.72
C SER A 107 -0.51 -21.90 58.21
N PHE A 108 -1.05 -20.83 58.81
CA PHE A 108 -2.27 -20.18 58.35
C PHE A 108 -2.06 -19.52 56.99
N TYR A 109 -0.94 -18.83 56.79
CA TYR A 109 -0.56 -18.24 55.51
C TYR A 109 -0.37 -19.31 54.42
N ASP A 110 0.23 -20.45 54.72
CA ASP A 110 0.41 -21.55 53.77
C ASP A 110 -0.94 -22.15 53.33
N ASP A 111 -1.90 -22.29 54.26
CA ASP A 111 -3.26 -22.76 53.95
C ASP A 111 -4.05 -21.72 53.12
N MET A 112 -3.86 -20.43 53.39
CA MET A 112 -4.35 -19.32 52.55
C MET A 112 -3.72 -19.35 51.14
N SER A 113 -2.42 -19.60 51.04
CA SER A 113 -1.68 -19.48 49.78
C SER A 113 -1.87 -20.67 48.85
N SER A 114 -1.91 -21.88 49.40
CA SER A 114 -1.86 -23.13 48.64
C SER A 114 -2.83 -24.21 49.14
N GLY A 115 -3.45 -23.99 50.31
CA GLY A 115 -4.35 -24.95 50.94
C GLY A 115 -5.82 -24.70 50.64
N SER A 116 -6.66 -25.07 51.61
CA SER A 116 -8.12 -25.08 51.47
C SER A 116 -8.74 -23.68 51.32
N LEU A 117 -8.05 -22.67 51.85
CA LEU A 117 -8.48 -21.26 51.85
C LEU A 117 -8.04 -20.49 50.60
N SER A 118 -7.17 -21.07 49.76
CA SER A 118 -6.72 -20.44 48.49
C SER A 118 -7.86 -20.12 47.52
N SER A 119 -8.94 -20.91 47.58
CA SER A 119 -10.15 -20.72 46.77
C SER A 119 -10.94 -19.44 47.09
N LEU A 120 -10.65 -18.76 48.21
CA LEU A 120 -11.34 -17.55 48.63
C LEU A 120 -10.93 -16.31 47.83
N GLY A 121 -9.90 -16.39 46.99
CA GLY A 121 -9.45 -15.24 46.17
C GLY A 121 -8.85 -14.09 46.99
N TRP A 122 -8.51 -14.32 48.26
CA TRP A 122 -8.03 -13.30 49.19
C TRP A 122 -6.81 -12.53 48.68
N ILE A 123 -5.93 -13.18 47.89
CA ILE A 123 -4.73 -12.54 47.36
C ILE A 123 -5.09 -11.39 46.39
N VAL A 124 -6.16 -11.55 45.61
CA VAL A 124 -6.62 -10.50 44.68
C VAL A 124 -7.18 -9.34 45.49
N THR A 125 -8.04 -9.62 46.48
CA THR A 125 -8.57 -8.60 47.39
C THR A 125 -7.47 -7.86 48.15
N ALA A 126 -6.48 -8.58 48.68
CA ALA A 126 -5.35 -7.99 49.36
C ALA A 126 -4.54 -7.07 48.45
N LYS A 127 -4.27 -7.49 47.21
CA LYS A 127 -3.61 -6.64 46.21
C LYS A 127 -4.43 -5.37 45.96
N ASP A 128 -5.71 -5.50 45.63
CA ASP A 128 -6.59 -4.37 45.34
C ASP A 128 -6.67 -3.38 46.52
N ASP A 129 -6.81 -3.88 47.75
CA ASP A 129 -6.90 -3.07 48.96
C ASP A 129 -5.58 -2.33 49.25
N ILE A 130 -4.43 -3.02 49.12
CA ILE A 130 -3.11 -2.42 49.34
C ILE A 130 -2.81 -1.38 48.26
N GLU A 131 -3.09 -1.69 46.99
CA GLU A 131 -2.92 -0.75 45.88
C GLU A 131 -3.74 0.51 46.11
N THR A 132 -5.01 0.36 46.48
CA THR A 132 -5.96 1.48 46.64
C THR A 132 -5.70 2.30 47.90
N ALA A 133 -5.46 1.66 49.05
CA ALA A 133 -5.39 2.35 50.33
C ALA A 133 -3.97 2.73 50.77
N CYS A 134 -2.95 2.00 50.31
CA CYS A 134 -1.58 2.18 50.79
C CYS A 134 -0.65 2.78 49.74
N ILE A 135 -0.68 2.25 48.52
CA ILE A 135 0.21 2.69 47.45
C ILE A 135 -0.31 3.98 46.81
N THR A 136 -1.58 3.99 46.42
CA THR A 136 -2.22 5.10 45.71
C THR A 136 -2.07 6.47 46.40
N PRO A 137 -2.27 6.62 47.73
CA PRO A 137 -2.12 7.92 48.39
C PRO A 137 -0.68 8.47 48.38
N GLN A 138 0.33 7.63 48.14
CA GLN A 138 1.71 8.09 47.95
C GLN A 138 1.86 8.80 46.60
N PHE A 139 1.22 8.27 45.56
CA PHE A 139 1.25 8.84 44.22
C PHE A 139 0.40 10.09 44.05
N GLU A 140 -0.79 10.14 44.68
CA GLU A 140 -1.68 11.32 44.66
C GLU A 140 -0.95 12.60 45.10
N LYS A 141 -0.01 12.48 46.04
CA LYS A 141 0.76 13.61 46.56
C LYS A 141 1.96 14.01 45.68
N GLN A 142 2.40 13.13 44.78
CA GLN A 142 3.68 13.27 44.09
C GLN A 142 3.52 13.56 42.59
N ILE A 143 2.53 12.97 41.91
CA ILE A 143 2.49 12.95 40.45
C ILE A 143 1.09 13.33 39.95
N SER A 144 0.83 14.63 39.77
CA SER A 144 -0.37 15.11 39.07
C SER A 144 -0.17 15.07 37.55
N LEU A 145 -1.27 15.11 36.78
CA LEU A 145 -1.23 15.17 35.32
C LEU A 145 -0.34 16.33 34.81
N SER A 146 -0.39 17.48 35.50
CA SER A 146 0.44 18.65 35.19
C SER A 146 1.94 18.44 35.37
N ASN A 147 2.35 17.41 36.13
CA ASN A 147 3.75 17.08 36.34
C ASN A 147 4.29 16.13 35.26
N LEU A 148 3.41 15.47 34.50
CA LEU A 148 3.81 14.62 33.39
C LEU A 148 4.17 15.48 32.18
N ASN A 149 5.24 15.09 31.49
CA ASN A 149 5.69 15.72 30.26
C ASN A 149 5.69 14.70 29.11
N ALA A 150 4.55 14.54 28.45
CA ALA A 150 4.41 13.66 27.29
C ALA A 150 5.35 14.00 26.12
N THR A 151 5.90 15.22 26.06
CA THR A 151 6.82 15.60 24.97
C THR A 151 8.28 15.27 25.30
N GLN A 152 8.57 14.76 26.49
CA GLN A 152 9.95 14.41 26.90
C GLN A 152 10.54 13.28 26.03
N ASN A 153 9.70 12.36 25.59
CA ASN A 153 10.09 11.27 24.68
C ASN A 153 8.92 11.01 23.72
N CYS A 154 8.90 11.79 22.64
CA CYS A 154 7.82 11.74 21.65
C CYS A 154 7.68 10.37 20.98
N THR A 155 8.74 9.56 20.87
CA THR A 155 8.64 8.20 20.31
C THR A 155 7.76 7.27 21.16
N ALA A 156 7.88 7.32 22.50
CA ALA A 156 7.03 6.51 23.39
C ALA A 156 5.58 7.01 23.37
N THR A 157 5.38 8.33 23.40
CA THR A 157 4.08 8.97 23.25
C THR A 157 3.41 8.63 21.93
N ALA A 158 4.18 8.66 20.83
CA ALA A 158 3.72 8.31 19.51
C ALA A 158 3.22 6.86 19.42
N ARG A 159 3.98 5.89 19.96
CA ARG A 159 3.55 4.48 20.04
C ARG A 159 2.25 4.33 20.81
N PHE A 160 2.14 5.04 21.93
CA PHE A 160 0.96 4.98 22.74
C PHE A 160 -0.26 5.60 22.02
N LEU A 161 -0.16 6.81 21.49
CA LEU A 161 -1.26 7.49 20.77
C LEU A 161 -1.65 6.73 19.50
N SER A 162 -0.68 6.20 18.76
CA SER A 162 -0.90 5.29 17.63
C SER A 162 -1.78 4.10 18.03
N SER A 163 -1.50 3.48 19.18
CA SER A 163 -2.30 2.35 19.69
C SER A 163 -3.75 2.70 20.06
N LEU A 164 -4.03 3.99 20.29
CA LEU A 164 -5.39 4.49 20.51
C LEU A 164 -6.13 4.82 19.20
N GLY A 165 -5.46 4.73 18.04
CA GLY A 165 -6.03 5.14 16.75
C GLY A 165 -6.10 6.65 16.53
N TRP A 166 -5.33 7.43 17.31
CA TRP A 166 -5.34 8.90 17.27
C TRP A 166 -4.74 9.50 16.01
N ILE A 167 -4.18 8.68 15.13
CA ILE A 167 -3.64 9.17 13.87
C ILE A 167 -4.68 9.82 12.97
N THR A 168 -5.94 9.38 13.08
CA THR A 168 -7.05 9.97 12.33
C THR A 168 -7.61 11.24 12.99
N GLY A 169 -6.99 11.67 14.09
CA GLY A 169 -7.36 12.79 14.93
C GLY A 169 -7.59 12.39 16.38
N PRO A 170 -7.60 13.37 17.31
CA PRO A 170 -7.88 13.12 18.71
C PRO A 170 -9.28 12.52 18.92
N HIS A 171 -9.38 11.53 19.81
CA HIS A 171 -10.64 10.92 20.23
C HIS A 171 -10.78 11.00 21.75
N THR A 172 -11.99 10.98 22.27
CA THR A 172 -12.18 10.90 23.73
C THR A 172 -11.50 9.64 24.28
N TYR A 173 -10.56 9.84 25.19
CA TYR A 173 -9.83 8.73 25.79
C TYR A 173 -10.79 7.85 26.63
N THR A 174 -10.66 6.53 26.48
CA THR A 174 -11.37 5.56 27.32
C THR A 174 -10.38 4.54 27.89
N ALA A 175 -10.50 4.21 29.17
CA ALA A 175 -9.58 3.26 29.82
C ALA A 175 -9.50 1.89 29.11
N ASN A 176 -10.60 1.46 28.50
CA ASN A 176 -10.74 0.14 27.88
C ASN A 176 -9.95 -0.03 26.58
N THR A 177 -9.50 1.04 25.92
CA THR A 177 -8.84 0.95 24.60
C THR A 177 -7.32 0.85 24.67
N SER A 178 -6.72 1.00 25.85
CA SER A 178 -5.25 1.07 25.98
C SER A 178 -4.60 -0.29 26.26
N ASN A 179 -3.55 -0.63 25.51
CA ASN A 179 -2.66 -1.74 25.82
C ASN A 179 -1.81 -1.38 27.04
N ASN A 180 -1.87 -2.20 28.11
CA ASN A 180 -1.14 -1.96 29.35
C ASN A 180 0.36 -1.71 29.12
N THR A 181 1.00 -2.45 28.22
CA THR A 181 2.44 -2.32 27.98
C THR A 181 2.81 -0.96 27.37
N LEU A 182 2.08 -0.51 26.35
CA LEU A 182 2.35 0.79 25.70
C LEU A 182 2.04 1.97 26.61
N TRP A 183 1.06 1.81 27.49
CA TRP A 183 0.74 2.83 28.48
C TRP A 183 1.81 2.94 29.57
N LEU A 184 2.37 1.81 30.03
CA LEU A 184 3.50 1.81 30.98
C LEU A 184 4.75 2.43 30.35
N GLU A 185 5.04 2.11 29.08
CA GLU A 185 6.13 2.73 28.32
C GLU A 185 5.92 4.26 28.23
N PHE A 186 4.71 4.70 27.87
CA PHE A 186 4.35 6.12 27.84
C PHE A 186 4.52 6.81 29.21
N LEU A 187 3.98 6.23 30.28
CA LEU A 187 4.07 6.81 31.61
C LEU A 187 5.51 6.92 32.08
N SER A 188 6.29 5.84 31.94
CA SER A 188 7.72 5.85 32.30
C SER A 188 8.50 6.93 31.55
N ALA A 189 8.15 7.17 30.28
CA ALA A 189 8.74 8.18 29.43
C ALA A 189 8.30 9.62 29.77
N ALA A 190 7.07 9.80 30.24
CA ALA A 190 6.48 11.09 30.58
C ALA A 190 6.81 11.56 32.02
N LEU A 191 7.36 10.69 32.87
CA LEU A 191 7.68 11.03 34.25
C LEU A 191 8.85 12.02 34.37
N PRO A 192 8.80 12.94 35.36
CA PRO A 192 9.95 13.75 35.73
C PRO A 192 11.20 12.90 36.01
N LEU A 193 12.39 13.43 35.71
CA LEU A 193 13.66 12.73 35.94
C LEU A 193 13.84 12.24 37.40
N ALA A 194 13.23 12.93 38.38
CA ALA A 194 13.28 12.53 39.78
C ALA A 194 12.53 11.23 40.08
N ASP A 195 11.53 10.89 39.26
CA ASP A 195 10.58 9.80 39.48
C ASP A 195 10.76 8.64 38.49
N GLN A 196 11.81 8.65 37.66
CA GLN A 196 12.05 7.59 36.66
C GLN A 196 12.40 6.21 37.24
N ASN A 197 12.63 6.10 38.55
CA ASN A 197 12.97 4.84 39.23
C ASN A 197 11.74 4.04 39.70
N LEU A 198 10.53 4.45 39.31
CA LEU A 198 9.32 3.69 39.62
C LEU A 198 9.31 2.35 38.90
N THR A 199 8.87 1.31 39.62
CA THR A 199 8.69 -0.03 39.06
C THR A 199 7.45 -0.10 38.16
N ASP A 200 7.42 -1.03 37.19
CA ASP A 200 6.25 -1.25 36.31
C ASP A 200 4.94 -1.45 37.10
N LEU A 201 5.06 -2.08 38.28
CA LEU A 201 3.94 -2.32 39.17
C LEU A 201 3.42 -1.03 39.81
N GLU A 202 4.32 -0.17 40.27
CA GLU A 202 4.01 1.17 40.77
C GLU A 202 3.35 2.04 39.68
N LEU A 203 3.87 1.98 38.46
CA LEU A 203 3.29 2.65 37.29
C LEU A 203 1.88 2.13 36.94
N LEU A 204 1.64 0.82 37.10
CA LEU A 204 0.33 0.22 36.85
C LEU A 204 -0.70 0.66 37.89
N VAL A 205 -0.31 0.71 39.17
CA VAL A 205 -1.17 1.26 40.23
C VAL A 205 -1.43 2.74 39.98
N TYR A 206 -0.40 3.50 39.62
CA TYR A 206 -0.54 4.92 39.26
C TYR A 206 -1.52 5.11 38.10
N ARG A 207 -1.43 4.30 37.04
CA ARG A 207 -2.41 4.29 35.95
C ARG A 207 -3.83 4.09 36.48
N ASN A 208 -4.07 3.05 37.28
CA ASN A 208 -5.43 2.72 37.72
C ASN A 208 -6.03 3.85 38.55
N TYR A 209 -5.21 4.46 39.42
CA TYR A 209 -5.59 5.66 40.15
C TYR A 209 -5.85 6.85 39.22
N PHE A 210 -4.93 7.12 38.28
CA PHE A 210 -5.04 8.21 37.30
C PHE A 210 -6.35 8.11 36.51
N LEU A 211 -6.69 6.91 36.04
CA LEU A 211 -7.93 6.63 35.31
C LEU A 211 -9.20 6.77 36.16
N ALA A 212 -9.10 6.60 37.47
CA ALA A 212 -10.23 6.73 38.40
C ALA A 212 -10.41 8.17 38.93
N SER A 213 -9.32 8.94 39.02
CA SER A 213 -9.29 10.27 39.65
C SER A 213 -9.50 11.40 38.65
N GLU A 214 -8.95 11.29 37.44
CA GLU A 214 -9.06 12.33 36.42
C GLU A 214 -10.31 12.14 35.56
N ASN A 215 -10.95 13.26 35.21
CA ASN A 215 -12.02 13.24 34.23
C ASN A 215 -11.42 12.89 32.85
N ALA A 216 -12.08 12.00 32.11
CA ALA A 216 -11.69 11.64 30.75
C ALA A 216 -11.43 12.85 29.83
N VAL A 217 -12.12 13.97 30.07
CA VAL A 217 -11.88 15.24 29.37
C VAL A 217 -10.47 15.79 29.62
N ASN A 218 -10.02 15.87 30.88
CA ASN A 218 -8.68 16.38 31.22
C ASN A 218 -7.57 15.51 30.58
N ILE A 219 -7.76 14.19 30.59
CA ILE A 219 -6.83 13.25 29.98
C ILE A 219 -6.80 13.45 28.46
N THR A 220 -7.97 13.63 27.84
CA THR A 220 -8.08 13.88 26.41
C THR A 220 -7.37 15.18 26.03
N ASP A 221 -7.62 16.29 26.74
CA ASP A 221 -6.98 17.59 26.48
C ASP A 221 -5.45 17.51 26.62
N TYR A 222 -4.96 16.79 27.63
CA TYR A 222 -3.53 16.56 27.82
C TYR A 222 -2.90 15.76 26.69
N LEU A 223 -3.55 14.67 26.28
CA LEU A 223 -3.08 13.84 25.17
C LEU A 223 -3.18 14.57 23.82
N GLU A 224 -4.17 15.46 23.62
CA GLU A 224 -4.29 16.29 22.41
C GLU A 224 -3.15 17.32 22.31
N ALA A 225 -2.75 17.92 23.44
CA ALA A 225 -1.56 18.76 23.47
C ALA A 225 -0.28 17.97 23.14
N ALA A 226 -0.19 16.72 23.61
CA ALA A 226 0.94 15.84 23.31
C ALA A 226 0.95 15.40 21.83
N ASP A 227 -0.23 15.09 21.27
CA ASP A 227 -0.43 14.74 19.86
C ASP A 227 0.11 15.84 18.94
N SER A 228 -0.32 17.09 19.18
CA SER A 228 0.17 18.25 18.41
C SER A 228 1.68 18.50 18.57
N ALA A 229 2.25 18.23 19.74
CA ALA A 229 3.67 18.45 19.98
C ALA A 229 4.57 17.33 19.39
N CYS A 230 4.05 16.10 19.29
CA CYS A 230 4.77 14.91 18.85
C CYS A 230 4.30 14.39 17.48
N GLU A 231 3.60 15.21 16.68
CA GLU A 231 3.00 14.85 15.38
C GLU A 231 3.99 14.12 14.45
N ASN A 232 5.23 14.59 14.34
CA ASN A 232 6.24 13.97 13.48
C ASN A 232 6.61 12.54 13.92
N ASP A 233 6.79 12.31 15.22
CA ASP A 233 7.10 10.98 15.77
C ASP A 233 5.91 10.04 15.64
N ILE A 234 4.67 10.54 15.76
CA ILE A 234 3.45 9.76 15.56
C ILE A 234 3.42 9.17 14.17
N CYS A 235 3.75 9.99 13.16
CA CYS A 235 3.81 9.55 11.79
C CYS A 235 4.97 8.57 11.52
N GLU A 236 6.14 8.75 12.13
CA GLU A 236 7.27 7.83 11.96
C GLU A 236 6.96 6.44 12.55
N VAL A 237 6.35 6.40 13.74
CA VAL A 237 6.11 5.17 14.50
C VAL A 237 5.09 4.24 13.87
N GLN A 238 4.18 4.75 13.04
CA GLN A 238 3.23 3.89 12.30
C GLN A 238 3.92 2.84 11.44
N GLY A 239 5.19 3.06 11.11
CA GLY A 239 5.97 2.07 10.39
C GLY A 239 5.45 1.89 8.98
N TYR A 240 5.19 2.99 8.27
CA TYR A 240 4.70 2.94 6.91
C TYR A 240 5.69 2.20 6.02
N THR A 241 5.34 0.97 5.67
CA THR A 241 6.06 0.19 4.69
C THR A 241 5.46 0.51 3.32
N GLY A 242 6.16 1.31 2.52
CA GLY A 242 5.80 1.48 1.12
C GLY A 242 5.91 0.18 0.33
N ASN A 243 5.48 0.20 -0.93
CA ASN A 243 5.58 -0.93 -1.83
C ASN A 243 6.81 -0.79 -2.74
N PRO A 244 7.92 -1.48 -2.43
CA PRO A 244 9.15 -1.36 -3.20
C PRO A 244 9.00 -1.81 -4.66
N ASP A 245 7.98 -2.59 -5.02
CA ASP A 245 7.78 -3.02 -6.40
C ASP A 245 7.03 -1.97 -7.25
N ILE A 246 6.50 -0.90 -6.64
CA ILE A 246 5.78 0.17 -7.36
C ILE A 246 6.54 1.51 -7.28
N ALA A 247 7.01 1.91 -6.09
CA ALA A 247 7.77 3.16 -5.90
C ALA A 247 9.22 2.94 -5.45
N GLY A 248 9.69 1.70 -5.44
CA GLY A 248 11.09 1.41 -5.14
C GLY A 248 12.06 2.04 -6.15
N ILE A 249 13.30 2.21 -5.70
CA ILE A 249 14.32 2.94 -6.46
C ILE A 249 14.52 2.39 -7.88
N GLY A 250 14.53 1.07 -8.06
CA GLY A 250 14.72 0.47 -9.38
C GLY A 250 13.52 0.66 -10.31
N VAL A 251 12.31 0.75 -9.78
CA VAL A 251 11.10 1.04 -10.57
C VAL A 251 11.08 2.50 -11.00
N ILE A 252 11.48 3.44 -10.13
CA ILE A 252 11.67 4.85 -10.52
C ILE A 252 12.72 4.99 -11.64
N ILE A 253 13.82 4.23 -11.57
CA ILE A 253 14.81 4.18 -12.65
C ILE A 253 14.16 3.62 -13.93
N SER A 254 13.36 2.57 -13.83
CA SER A 254 12.61 2.00 -14.96
C SER A 254 11.71 3.04 -15.64
N TYR A 255 10.91 3.78 -14.88
CA TYR A 255 10.09 4.90 -15.40
C TYR A 255 10.94 5.97 -16.09
N THR A 256 12.11 6.28 -15.52
CA THR A 256 13.03 7.26 -16.10
C THR A 256 13.60 6.79 -17.43
N VAL A 257 13.96 5.50 -17.53
CA VAL A 257 14.46 4.88 -18.77
C VAL A 257 13.36 4.88 -19.83
N GLU A 258 12.14 4.49 -19.49
CA GLU A 258 10.97 4.55 -20.38
C GLU A 258 10.77 5.97 -20.93
N ALA A 259 10.68 6.96 -20.03
CA ALA A 259 10.45 8.34 -20.41
C ALA A 259 11.56 8.90 -21.31
N ALA A 260 12.82 8.55 -21.03
CA ALA A 260 13.96 8.93 -21.84
C ALA A 260 13.92 8.30 -23.24
N LEU A 261 13.68 6.98 -23.34
CA LEU A 261 13.62 6.26 -24.61
C LEU A 261 12.52 6.80 -25.52
N ILE A 262 11.33 7.04 -24.96
CA ILE A 262 10.19 7.62 -25.69
C ILE A 262 10.52 9.02 -26.20
N THR A 263 11.11 9.85 -25.34
CA THR A 263 11.45 11.23 -25.70
C THR A 263 12.51 11.26 -26.80
N ILE A 264 13.55 10.42 -26.70
CA ILE A 264 14.59 10.29 -27.73
C ILE A 264 13.97 9.84 -29.04
N TYR A 265 13.11 8.83 -29.02
CA TYR A 265 12.43 8.34 -30.22
C TYR A 265 11.56 9.43 -30.85
N PHE A 266 10.77 10.15 -30.05
CA PHE A 266 9.92 11.25 -30.53
C PHE A 266 10.74 12.36 -31.19
N VAL A 267 11.85 12.78 -30.56
CA VAL A 267 12.74 13.80 -31.10
C VAL A 267 13.38 13.34 -32.41
N ALA A 268 13.88 12.10 -32.44
CA ALA A 268 14.48 11.54 -33.64
C ALA A 268 13.47 11.46 -34.78
N THR A 269 12.27 10.98 -34.56
CA THR A 269 11.28 10.79 -35.64
C THR A 269 10.66 12.08 -36.17
N ASN A 270 10.51 13.12 -35.34
CA ASN A 270 9.78 14.32 -35.73
C ASN A 270 10.66 15.54 -36.04
N PHE A 271 11.86 15.67 -35.47
CA PHE A 271 12.63 16.93 -35.55
C PHE A 271 13.98 16.84 -36.26
N CYS A 272 14.53 15.64 -36.40
CA CYS A 272 15.84 15.48 -37.02
C CYS A 272 15.68 15.17 -38.51
N HIS A 273 16.47 15.80 -39.38
CA HIS A 273 16.45 15.61 -40.85
C HIS A 273 17.85 15.40 -41.47
N SER A 274 18.89 15.24 -40.64
CA SER A 274 20.29 15.18 -41.09
C SER A 274 20.74 13.78 -41.58
N THR A 275 21.96 13.65 -42.11
CA THR A 275 22.51 12.34 -42.55
C THR A 275 22.90 11.43 -41.38
N LEU A 276 23.45 12.00 -40.29
CA LEU A 276 23.69 11.27 -39.03
C LEU A 276 22.37 10.73 -38.45
N HIS A 277 21.30 11.48 -38.67
CA HIS A 277 19.97 11.11 -38.26
C HIS A 277 19.44 9.86 -38.96
N LYS A 278 19.78 9.60 -40.23
CA LYS A 278 19.38 8.35 -40.90
C LYS A 278 19.85 7.09 -40.17
N ARG A 279 21.06 7.10 -39.60
CA ARG A 279 21.56 5.95 -38.83
C ARG A 279 20.80 5.80 -37.52
N VAL A 280 20.54 6.91 -36.83
CA VAL A 280 19.82 6.93 -35.55
C VAL A 280 18.36 6.54 -35.74
N THR A 281 17.68 7.04 -36.78
CA THR A 281 16.31 6.64 -37.09
C THR A 281 16.22 5.19 -37.48
N ASN A 282 17.12 4.68 -38.32
CA ASN A 282 17.08 3.27 -38.69
C ASN A 282 17.31 2.37 -37.47
N ALA A 283 18.19 2.77 -36.54
CA ALA A 283 18.39 2.06 -35.28
C ALA A 283 17.13 2.10 -34.40
N LEU A 284 16.52 3.27 -34.25
CA LEU A 284 15.31 3.46 -33.43
C LEU A 284 14.09 2.78 -34.04
N GLU A 285 13.88 2.89 -35.35
CA GLU A 285 12.81 2.22 -36.10
C GLU A 285 12.93 0.70 -35.97
N LYS A 286 14.15 0.15 -35.99
CA LYS A 286 14.35 -1.28 -35.73
C LYS A 286 14.01 -1.65 -34.28
N ALA A 287 14.40 -0.81 -33.32
CA ALA A 287 14.10 -1.02 -31.91
C ALA A 287 12.64 -0.68 -31.54
N SER A 288 11.85 -0.05 -32.43
CA SER A 288 10.52 0.47 -32.09
C SER A 288 9.55 -0.65 -31.76
N ASP A 289 9.69 -1.79 -32.43
CA ASP A 289 8.84 -2.96 -32.19
C ASP A 289 9.06 -3.48 -30.75
N GLU A 290 10.31 -3.69 -30.35
CA GLU A 290 10.65 -4.14 -29.00
C GLU A 290 10.29 -3.11 -27.93
N LEU A 291 10.49 -1.83 -28.25
CA LEU A 291 10.18 -0.73 -27.36
C LEU A 291 8.66 -0.60 -27.15
N SER A 292 7.86 -0.79 -28.21
CA SER A 292 6.41 -0.79 -28.14
C SER A 292 5.86 -1.99 -27.36
N ASP A 293 6.46 -3.17 -27.54
CA ASP A 293 6.12 -4.36 -26.76
C ASP A 293 6.44 -4.14 -25.29
N GLY A 294 7.63 -3.60 -24.99
CA GLY A 294 8.05 -3.23 -23.65
C GLY A 294 7.05 -2.30 -22.97
N ALA A 295 6.66 -1.22 -23.63
CA ALA A 295 5.67 -0.26 -23.11
C ALA A 295 4.28 -0.89 -22.91
N LEU A 296 3.82 -1.74 -23.83
CA LEU A 296 2.55 -2.47 -23.71
C LEU A 296 2.55 -3.42 -22.51
N PHE A 297 3.59 -4.24 -22.37
CA PHE A 297 3.71 -5.19 -21.25
C PHE A 297 3.89 -4.46 -19.93
N PHE A 298 4.66 -3.37 -19.91
CA PHE A 298 4.86 -2.55 -18.72
C PHE A 298 3.56 -1.89 -18.27
N SER A 299 2.83 -1.26 -19.20
CA SER A 299 1.52 -0.64 -18.93
C SER A 299 0.49 -1.66 -18.45
N LEU A 300 0.43 -2.83 -19.09
CA LEU A 300 -0.46 -3.91 -18.65
C LEU A 300 -0.09 -4.42 -17.25
N SER A 301 1.21 -4.54 -16.94
CA SER A 301 1.69 -4.99 -15.64
C SER A 301 1.32 -4.01 -14.54
N ILE A 302 1.50 -2.71 -14.77
CA ILE A 302 1.12 -1.65 -13.82
C ILE A 302 -0.39 -1.60 -13.66
N SER A 303 -1.15 -1.59 -14.76
CA SER A 303 -2.61 -1.69 -14.70
C SER A 303 -3.03 -2.91 -13.87
N THR A 304 -2.49 -4.10 -14.13
CA THR A 304 -2.85 -5.31 -13.37
C THR A 304 -2.48 -5.21 -11.89
N ALA A 305 -1.30 -4.67 -11.57
CA ALA A 305 -0.86 -4.44 -10.19
C ALA A 305 -1.82 -3.49 -9.44
N GLY A 306 -2.49 -2.59 -10.15
CA GLY A 306 -3.51 -1.70 -9.60
C GLY A 306 -4.70 -2.39 -8.99
N TRP A 307 -5.11 -3.52 -9.57
CA TRP A 307 -6.19 -4.31 -9.00
C TRP A 307 -5.78 -4.93 -7.67
N VAL A 308 -4.53 -5.39 -7.57
CA VAL A 308 -3.99 -5.91 -6.33
C VAL A 308 -3.93 -4.79 -5.30
N SER A 309 -3.37 -3.63 -5.66
CA SER A 309 -3.29 -2.45 -4.78
C SER A 309 -4.67 -1.92 -4.36
N LEU A 310 -5.70 -1.97 -5.21
CA LEU A 310 -7.05 -1.58 -4.82
C LEU A 310 -7.66 -2.49 -3.74
N VAL A 311 -7.34 -3.79 -3.81
CA VAL A 311 -7.89 -4.81 -2.90
C VAL A 311 -7.07 -4.90 -1.62
N SER A 312 -5.75 -4.80 -1.72
CA SER A 312 -4.81 -4.95 -0.59
C SER A 312 -4.34 -3.63 -0.01
N GLY A 313 -4.58 -2.52 -0.70
CA GLY A 313 -4.02 -1.21 -0.38
C GLY A 313 -4.43 -0.77 1.01
N THR A 314 -3.43 -0.58 1.85
CA THR A 314 -3.61 -0.16 3.25
C THR A 314 -3.25 1.30 3.45
N SER A 315 -2.64 1.94 2.45
CA SER A 315 -2.11 3.31 2.56
C SER A 315 -2.60 4.23 1.43
N TYR A 316 -2.80 5.50 1.77
CA TYR A 316 -3.05 6.61 0.88
C TYR A 316 -1.85 6.89 -0.02
N TYR A 317 -0.63 6.74 0.50
CA TYR A 317 0.61 6.81 -0.27
C TYR A 317 0.61 5.83 -1.45
N GLU A 318 0.31 4.55 -1.19
CA GLU A 318 0.24 3.53 -2.26
C GLU A 318 -0.81 3.90 -3.31
N LYS A 319 -1.98 4.40 -2.89
CA LYS A 319 -3.02 4.90 -3.79
C LYS A 319 -2.49 6.02 -4.71
N LEU A 320 -1.80 7.01 -4.16
CA LEU A 320 -1.26 8.14 -4.92
C LEU A 320 -0.15 7.72 -5.90
N VAL A 321 0.81 6.94 -5.41
CA VAL A 321 1.89 6.39 -6.21
C VAL A 321 1.35 5.54 -7.35
N PHE A 322 0.42 4.63 -7.03
CA PHE A 322 -0.16 3.74 -8.02
C PHE A 322 -0.88 4.52 -9.12
N THR A 323 -1.72 5.49 -8.71
CA THR A 323 -2.45 6.33 -9.66
C THR A 323 -1.47 7.06 -10.58
N SER A 324 -0.44 7.69 -10.02
CA SER A 324 0.58 8.43 -10.78
C SER A 324 1.38 7.51 -11.73
N ALA A 325 1.76 6.32 -11.26
CA ALA A 325 2.43 5.31 -12.08
C ALA A 325 1.57 4.83 -13.25
N ASN A 326 0.26 4.67 -13.04
CA ASN A 326 -0.66 4.30 -14.12
C ASN A 326 -0.85 5.44 -15.13
N VAL A 327 -0.96 6.70 -14.68
CA VAL A 327 -0.98 7.86 -15.60
C VAL A 327 0.31 7.94 -16.41
N LEU A 328 1.46 7.73 -15.78
CA LEU A 328 2.76 7.71 -16.44
C LEU A 328 2.83 6.63 -17.53
N ALA A 329 2.45 5.39 -17.21
CA ALA A 329 2.46 4.28 -18.14
C ALA A 329 1.49 4.49 -19.32
N LEU A 330 0.28 4.99 -19.05
CA LEU A 330 -0.67 5.35 -20.10
C LEU A 330 -0.15 6.48 -21.00
N SER A 331 0.50 7.49 -20.41
CA SER A 331 1.12 8.58 -21.16
C SER A 331 2.21 8.07 -22.09
N ALA A 332 3.05 7.16 -21.59
CA ALA A 332 4.06 6.47 -22.38
C ALA A 332 3.43 5.69 -23.56
N LEU A 333 2.39 4.92 -23.28
CA LEU A 333 1.63 4.18 -24.30
C LEU A 333 1.03 5.12 -25.37
N PHE A 334 0.47 6.26 -24.98
CA PHE A 334 -0.08 7.23 -25.95
C PHE A 334 0.99 7.90 -26.80
N ALA A 335 2.14 8.22 -26.21
CA ALA A 335 3.27 8.70 -26.97
C ALA A 335 3.68 7.67 -28.04
N PHE A 336 3.73 6.37 -27.68
CA PHE A 336 3.99 5.27 -28.61
C PHE A 336 2.94 5.11 -29.70
N LEU A 337 1.66 5.21 -29.36
CA LEU A 337 0.60 5.02 -30.34
C LEU A 337 0.62 6.07 -31.44
N GLY A 338 0.98 7.31 -31.10
CA GLY A 338 1.21 8.31 -32.13
C GLY A 338 2.40 7.98 -33.05
N MET A 339 3.33 7.14 -32.60
CA MET A 339 4.56 6.80 -33.34
C MET A 339 4.37 5.61 -34.28
N TYR A 340 3.35 4.77 -34.05
CA TYR A 340 3.03 3.62 -34.91
C TYR A 340 2.44 4.10 -36.24
N THR A 341 3.24 4.14 -37.31
CA THR A 341 2.79 4.46 -38.68
C THR A 341 2.18 3.24 -39.36
N GLU A 342 1.30 3.45 -40.35
CA GLU A 342 0.55 2.39 -41.05
C GLU A 342 1.45 1.29 -41.66
N GLU A 343 2.72 1.57 -41.97
CA GLU A 343 3.62 0.66 -42.70
C GLU A 343 4.10 -0.55 -41.87
N GLY A 344 4.19 -0.43 -40.54
CA GLY A 344 4.65 -1.54 -39.68
C GLY A 344 3.59 -2.60 -39.38
N GLY A 345 2.31 -2.28 -39.58
CA GLY A 345 1.18 -3.08 -39.08
C GLY A 345 0.80 -4.32 -39.89
N GLU A 346 1.30 -4.48 -41.12
CA GLU A 346 0.90 -5.62 -41.97
C GLU A 346 1.46 -6.97 -41.49
N LYS A 347 2.60 -6.98 -40.80
CA LYS A 347 3.29 -8.23 -40.44
C LYS A 347 2.81 -8.84 -39.12
N ARG A 348 2.30 -8.02 -38.20
CA ARG A 348 1.96 -8.44 -36.83
C ARG A 348 0.47 -8.24 -36.65
N GLY A 349 -0.29 -9.33 -36.44
CA GLY A 349 -1.75 -9.32 -36.40
C GLY A 349 -2.34 -8.12 -35.66
N ARG A 350 -2.82 -7.14 -36.44
CA ARG A 350 -3.21 -5.77 -36.01
C ARG A 350 -4.20 -5.71 -34.83
N TRP A 351 -4.90 -6.81 -34.60
CA TRP A 351 -5.91 -6.97 -33.56
C TRP A 351 -5.32 -7.15 -32.16
N ILE A 352 -4.15 -7.78 -31.99
CA ILE A 352 -3.60 -8.08 -30.66
C ILE A 352 -3.21 -6.81 -29.90
N PRO A 353 -2.36 -5.90 -30.43
CA PRO A 353 -2.01 -4.67 -29.72
C PRO A 353 -3.25 -3.80 -29.46
N SER A 354 -4.15 -3.69 -30.45
CA SER A 354 -5.40 -2.95 -30.31
C SER A 354 -6.26 -3.47 -29.17
N PHE A 355 -6.38 -4.80 -29.02
CA PHE A 355 -7.10 -5.43 -27.93
C PHE A 355 -6.42 -5.18 -26.57
N MET A 356 -5.09 -5.27 -26.51
CA MET A 356 -4.34 -5.00 -25.27
C MET A 356 -4.50 -3.55 -24.82
N ILE A 357 -4.39 -2.57 -25.73
CA ILE A 357 -4.60 -1.16 -25.44
C ILE A 357 -6.02 -0.92 -24.92
N PHE A 358 -7.01 -1.51 -25.59
CA PHE A 358 -8.40 -1.40 -25.13
C PHE A 358 -8.57 -1.98 -23.72
N ALA A 359 -7.97 -3.14 -23.44
CA ALA A 359 -8.02 -3.75 -22.11
C ALA A 359 -7.37 -2.83 -21.05
N ILE A 360 -6.17 -2.31 -21.31
CA ILE A 360 -5.44 -1.40 -20.41
C ILE A 360 -6.28 -0.14 -20.12
N LEU A 361 -6.90 0.46 -21.14
CA LEU A 361 -7.72 1.66 -20.97
C LEU A 361 -8.99 1.38 -20.16
N VAL A 362 -9.67 0.27 -20.42
CA VAL A 362 -10.88 -0.12 -19.68
C VAL A 362 -10.53 -0.42 -18.23
N GLU A 363 -9.48 -1.21 -17.98
CA GLU A 363 -9.02 -1.52 -16.63
C GLU A 363 -8.65 -0.24 -15.87
N SER A 364 -7.82 0.62 -16.47
CA SER A 364 -7.40 1.88 -15.86
C SER A 364 -8.57 2.81 -15.55
N ALA A 365 -9.55 2.90 -16.46
CA ALA A 365 -10.75 3.71 -16.23
C ALA A 365 -11.58 3.18 -15.06
N ILE A 366 -11.77 1.86 -14.95
CA ILE A 366 -12.53 1.26 -13.84
C ILE A 366 -11.78 1.48 -12.53
N GLN A 367 -10.47 1.20 -12.49
CA GLN A 367 -9.65 1.40 -11.29
C GLN A 367 -9.74 2.83 -10.79
N TYR A 368 -9.61 3.79 -11.71
CA TYR A 368 -9.69 5.20 -11.40
C TYR A 368 -11.08 5.60 -10.84
N ILE A 369 -12.18 5.08 -11.42
CA ILE A 369 -13.53 5.28 -10.87
C ILE A 369 -13.62 4.71 -9.44
N VAL A 370 -13.09 3.52 -9.18
CA VAL A 370 -13.07 2.93 -7.84
C VAL A 370 -12.28 3.82 -6.87
N TYR A 371 -11.11 4.32 -7.28
CA TYR A 371 -10.30 5.23 -6.47
C TYR A 371 -11.04 6.52 -6.09
N LEU A 372 -11.81 7.10 -7.00
CA LEU A 372 -12.63 8.29 -6.73
C LEU A 372 -13.77 8.02 -5.74
N THR A 373 -14.27 6.78 -5.69
CA THR A 373 -15.37 6.42 -4.77
C THR A 373 -14.92 6.11 -3.35
N GLN A 374 -13.63 5.84 -3.12
CA GLN A 374 -13.08 5.60 -1.78
C GLN A 374 -12.72 6.92 -1.10
N SER A 375 -13.21 7.11 0.13
CA SER A 375 -12.81 8.22 0.98
C SER A 375 -11.33 8.12 1.34
N ASP A 376 -10.58 9.19 1.14
CA ASP A 376 -9.15 9.26 1.49
C ASP A 376 -8.93 9.17 3.00
N THR A 377 -9.91 9.63 3.80
CA THR A 377 -9.85 9.57 5.28
C THR A 377 -9.91 8.15 5.84
N LYS A 378 -10.09 7.13 4.98
CA LYS A 378 -10.08 5.72 5.39
C LYS A 378 -8.66 5.23 5.71
N TYR A 379 -7.63 5.86 5.14
CA TYR A 379 -6.25 5.42 5.27
C TYR A 379 -5.57 6.12 6.45
N ASP A 380 -4.85 5.35 7.26
CA ASP A 380 -4.21 5.85 8.49
C ASP A 380 -3.08 6.86 8.19
N ASP A 381 -2.40 6.72 7.05
CA ASP A 381 -1.36 7.64 6.58
C ASP A 381 -1.87 8.93 5.94
N TYR A 382 -3.19 9.05 5.70
CA TYR A 382 -3.78 10.26 5.13
C TYR A 382 -3.50 11.47 6.03
N ALA A 383 -3.66 11.33 7.34
CA ALA A 383 -3.48 12.44 8.28
C ALA A 383 -2.03 12.95 8.32
N CYS A 384 -1.06 12.06 8.16
CA CYS A 384 0.36 12.43 8.13
C CYS A 384 0.81 12.97 6.77
N LEU A 385 0.35 12.35 5.68
CA LEU A 385 0.83 12.68 4.34
C LEU A 385 0.11 13.88 3.73
N HIS A 386 -1.19 14.04 3.96
CA HIS A 386 -1.99 15.07 3.30
C HIS A 386 -1.56 16.50 3.65
N PRO A 387 -1.31 16.87 4.92
CA PRO A 387 -0.84 18.21 5.27
C PRO A 387 0.53 18.53 4.66
N MET A 388 1.43 17.54 4.62
CA MET A 388 2.76 17.68 4.02
C MET A 388 2.66 17.93 2.51
N LEU A 389 1.77 17.22 1.82
CA LEU A 389 1.48 17.47 0.41
C LEU A 389 0.91 18.87 0.18
N GLN A 390 -0.06 19.32 1.00
CA GLN A 390 -0.63 20.66 0.88
C GLN A 390 0.41 21.76 1.10
N ALA A 391 1.27 21.61 2.11
CA ALA A 391 2.36 22.55 2.39
C ALA A 391 3.30 22.71 1.19
N ASP A 392 3.50 21.62 0.44
CA ASP A 392 4.33 21.57 -0.75
C ASP A 392 3.61 22.00 -2.05
N SER A 393 2.43 22.63 -1.92
CA SER A 393 1.55 23.05 -3.02
C SER A 393 1.14 21.91 -3.96
N TYR A 394 1.12 20.67 -3.45
CA TYR A 394 0.65 19.52 -4.21
C TYR A 394 -0.88 19.48 -4.21
N ASN A 395 -1.48 19.48 -5.41
CA ASN A 395 -2.93 19.37 -5.60
C ASN A 395 -3.26 18.07 -6.34
N PRO A 396 -3.78 17.03 -5.66
CA PRO A 396 -4.11 15.74 -6.29
C PRO A 396 -5.13 15.88 -7.44
N THR A 397 -5.99 16.90 -7.37
CA THR A 397 -7.00 17.21 -8.39
C THR A 397 -6.41 17.54 -9.78
N VAL A 398 -5.19 18.08 -9.84
CA VAL A 398 -4.53 18.36 -11.13
C VAL A 398 -4.22 17.07 -11.87
N PHE A 399 -3.82 16.04 -11.16
CA PHE A 399 -3.45 14.73 -11.70
C PHE A 399 -4.66 13.94 -12.16
N GLU A 400 -5.69 13.98 -11.32
CA GLU A 400 -7.01 13.48 -11.66
C GLU A 400 -7.50 14.07 -12.98
N ALA A 401 -7.34 15.39 -13.14
CA ALA A 401 -7.66 16.06 -14.39
C ALA A 401 -6.75 15.61 -15.55
N LEU A 402 -5.44 15.44 -15.34
CA LEU A 402 -4.51 14.96 -16.37
C LEU A 402 -4.87 13.56 -16.89
N PHE A 403 -5.25 12.64 -16.00
CA PHE A 403 -5.73 11.31 -16.38
C PHE A 403 -6.96 11.42 -17.29
N PHE A 404 -7.97 12.21 -16.91
CA PHE A 404 -9.17 12.40 -17.72
C PHE A 404 -8.89 13.12 -19.04
N VAL A 405 -7.94 14.05 -19.08
CA VAL A 405 -7.49 14.68 -20.32
C VAL A 405 -6.91 13.64 -21.26
N LEU A 406 -6.02 12.76 -20.78
CA LEU A 406 -5.44 11.70 -21.61
C LEU A 406 -6.49 10.69 -22.07
N LEU A 407 -7.38 10.25 -21.17
CA LEU A 407 -8.48 9.37 -21.51
C LEU A 407 -9.41 10.02 -22.54
N GLY A 408 -9.76 11.29 -22.37
CA GLY A 408 -10.57 12.05 -23.32
C GLY A 408 -9.91 12.17 -24.68
N LEU A 409 -8.61 12.51 -24.72
CA LEU A 409 -7.82 12.54 -25.95
C LEU A 409 -7.77 11.18 -26.64
N SER A 410 -7.69 10.09 -25.87
CA SER A 410 -7.70 8.72 -26.41
C SER A 410 -9.01 8.36 -27.10
N VAL A 411 -10.14 8.73 -26.48
CA VAL A 411 -11.47 8.50 -27.01
C VAL A 411 -11.66 9.32 -28.29
N ILE A 412 -11.26 10.59 -28.28
CA ILE A 412 -11.30 11.45 -29.47
C ILE A 412 -10.44 10.85 -30.60
N ALA A 413 -9.20 10.43 -30.30
CA ALA A 413 -8.31 9.83 -31.29
C ALA A 413 -8.90 8.53 -31.87
N ALA A 414 -9.51 7.68 -31.05
CA ALA A 414 -10.19 6.46 -31.50
C ALA A 414 -11.38 6.77 -32.41
N PHE A 415 -12.21 7.77 -32.07
CA PHE A 415 -13.32 8.22 -32.91
C PHE A 415 -12.83 8.80 -34.25
N VAL A 416 -11.79 9.64 -34.23
CA VAL A 416 -11.19 10.20 -35.46
C VAL A 416 -10.62 9.08 -36.33
N GLY A 417 -9.92 8.12 -35.74
CA GLY A 417 -9.37 6.96 -36.44
C GLY A 417 -10.45 6.07 -37.06
N ALA A 418 -11.51 5.76 -36.30
CA ALA A 418 -12.65 4.97 -36.80
C ALA A 418 -13.41 5.70 -37.91
N PHE A 419 -13.66 7.00 -37.75
CA PHE A 419 -14.26 7.84 -38.78
C PHE A 419 -13.41 7.87 -40.05
N TRP A 420 -12.09 8.00 -39.90
CA TRP A 420 -11.15 8.01 -41.02
C TRP A 420 -11.09 6.66 -41.75
N LEU A 421 -11.05 5.54 -41.03
CA LEU A 421 -11.12 4.20 -41.61
C LEU A 421 -12.43 4.00 -42.38
N GLY A 422 -13.56 4.44 -41.82
CA GLY A 422 -14.85 4.45 -42.51
C GLY A 422 -14.81 5.27 -43.81
N PHE A 423 -14.22 6.46 -43.77
CA PHE A 423 -14.13 7.35 -44.93
C PHE A 423 -13.18 6.83 -46.01
N LYS A 424 -12.04 6.22 -45.63
CA LYS A 424 -11.04 5.63 -46.53
C LYS A 424 -11.62 4.50 -47.39
N THR A 425 -12.62 3.77 -46.89
CA THR A 425 -13.33 2.74 -47.66
C THR A 425 -14.25 3.28 -48.77
N THR A 426 -14.49 4.60 -48.82
CA THR A 426 -15.34 5.21 -49.85
C THR A 426 -14.50 5.72 -51.03
N GLU A 427 -14.94 5.41 -52.25
CA GLU A 427 -14.29 5.75 -53.53
C GLU A 427 -14.10 7.28 -53.72
N LYS A 428 -14.81 8.12 -52.95
CA LYS A 428 -14.70 9.58 -52.96
C LYS A 428 -13.58 10.15 -52.08
N GLY A 429 -12.88 9.31 -51.31
CA GLY A 429 -11.85 9.76 -50.36
C GLY A 429 -10.62 10.38 -51.01
N GLU A 430 -10.27 9.98 -52.25
CA GLU A 430 -8.96 10.25 -52.85
C GLU A 430 -8.60 11.74 -52.98
N LYS A 431 -9.59 12.62 -53.18
CA LYS A 431 -9.35 14.09 -53.34
C LYS A 431 -9.29 14.87 -52.02
N ILE A 432 -9.84 14.34 -50.93
CA ILE A 432 -9.85 15.01 -49.61
C ILE A 432 -8.60 14.63 -48.78
N ASN A 433 -7.84 13.63 -49.25
CA ASN A 433 -6.74 13.02 -48.52
C ASN A 433 -5.66 14.00 -48.04
N GLY A 434 -5.20 14.96 -48.86
CA GLY A 434 -4.06 15.79 -48.48
C GLY A 434 -4.30 16.74 -47.29
N ALA A 435 -5.50 17.32 -47.18
CA ALA A 435 -5.82 18.19 -46.04
C ALA A 435 -6.02 17.39 -44.75
N VAL A 436 -6.69 16.24 -44.86
CA VAL A 436 -6.96 15.35 -43.72
C VAL A 436 -5.68 14.70 -43.21
N GLU A 437 -4.78 14.30 -44.09
CA GLU A 437 -3.47 13.74 -43.74
C GLU A 437 -2.64 14.72 -42.91
N ASN A 438 -2.56 16.00 -43.33
CA ASN A 438 -1.90 17.04 -42.55
C ASN A 438 -2.54 17.20 -41.16
N VAL A 439 -3.88 17.25 -41.07
CA VAL A 439 -4.58 17.35 -39.78
C VAL A 439 -4.28 16.16 -38.88
N ILE A 440 -4.24 14.94 -39.42
CA ILE A 440 -3.89 13.73 -38.66
C ILE A 440 -2.46 13.83 -38.14
N ILE A 441 -1.49 14.22 -38.99
CA ILE A 441 -0.09 14.37 -38.60
C ILE A 441 0.05 15.41 -37.47
N TYR A 442 -0.56 16.59 -37.61
CA TYR A 442 -0.49 17.63 -36.57
C TYR A 442 -1.17 17.20 -35.27
N THR A 443 -2.35 16.56 -35.36
CA THR A 443 -3.07 16.07 -34.18
C THR A 443 -2.27 15.00 -33.45
N ARG A 444 -1.64 14.09 -34.20
CA ARG A 444 -0.78 13.03 -33.67
C ARG A 444 0.43 13.60 -32.92
N ILE A 445 1.16 14.54 -33.54
CA ILE A 445 2.31 15.22 -32.90
C ILE A 445 1.86 15.97 -31.65
N PHE A 446 0.71 16.66 -31.71
CA PHE A 446 0.15 17.36 -30.57
C PHE A 446 -0.14 16.40 -29.39
N VAL A 447 -0.81 15.27 -29.64
CA VAL A 447 -1.09 14.26 -28.62
C VAL A 447 0.21 13.71 -28.02
N GLN A 448 1.24 13.46 -28.83
CA GLN A 448 2.55 13.01 -28.34
C GLN A 448 3.22 14.03 -27.43
N ILE A 449 3.20 15.32 -27.80
CA ILE A 449 3.77 16.39 -26.97
C ILE A 449 3.06 16.45 -25.61
N VAL A 450 1.72 16.40 -25.62
CA VAL A 450 0.93 16.38 -24.39
C VAL A 450 1.27 15.16 -23.55
N ALA A 451 1.28 13.96 -24.14
CA ALA A 451 1.58 12.72 -23.46
C ALA A 451 3.00 12.70 -22.85
N ILE A 452 4.02 13.12 -23.60
CA ILE A 452 5.39 13.23 -23.10
C ILE A 452 5.48 14.24 -21.95
N THR A 453 4.78 15.38 -22.07
CA THR A 453 4.74 16.39 -21.01
C THR A 453 4.13 15.81 -19.73
N VAL A 454 2.98 15.13 -19.83
CA VAL A 454 2.34 14.50 -18.67
C VAL A 454 3.24 13.43 -18.06
N MET A 455 3.83 12.56 -18.88
CA MET A 455 4.76 11.51 -18.41
C MET A 455 5.92 12.06 -17.56
N TRP A 456 6.61 13.11 -18.03
CA TRP A 456 7.70 13.73 -17.28
C TRP A 456 7.22 14.44 -16.01
N VAL A 457 6.06 15.08 -16.09
CA VAL A 457 5.42 15.72 -14.93
C VAL A 457 5.11 14.67 -13.86
N GLU A 458 4.47 13.56 -14.21
CA GLU A 458 4.18 12.44 -13.31
C GLU A 458 5.45 11.82 -12.71
N LEU A 459 6.53 11.69 -13.49
CA LEU A 459 7.80 11.17 -12.99
C LEU A 459 8.39 12.07 -11.89
N VAL A 460 8.39 13.39 -12.09
CA VAL A 460 8.84 14.36 -11.08
C VAL A 460 7.97 14.25 -9.84
N TYR A 461 6.67 14.04 -10.01
CA TYR A 461 5.75 13.92 -8.90
C TYR A 461 5.93 12.62 -8.09
N LEU A 462 6.09 11.48 -8.75
CA LEU A 462 6.44 10.22 -8.08
C LEU A 462 7.69 10.39 -7.23
N TRP A 463 8.71 11.07 -7.76
CA TRP A 463 9.93 11.36 -7.00
C TRP A 463 9.68 12.27 -5.79
N LYS A 464 8.83 13.31 -5.95
CA LYS A 464 8.46 14.22 -4.87
C LYS A 464 7.68 13.51 -3.75
N ILE A 465 6.62 12.77 -4.09
CA ILE A 465 5.78 12.03 -3.13
C ILE A 465 6.65 11.02 -2.36
N ARG A 466 7.52 10.30 -3.06
CA ARG A 466 8.49 9.38 -2.45
C ARG A 466 9.42 10.06 -1.46
N ASN A 467 9.96 11.24 -1.81
CA ASN A 467 10.85 11.98 -0.91
C ASN A 467 10.11 12.46 0.35
N ILE A 468 8.89 13.00 0.20
CA ILE A 468 8.05 13.40 1.33
C ILE A 468 7.79 12.20 2.24
N MET A 469 7.34 11.08 1.67
CA MET A 469 7.02 9.88 2.43
C MET A 469 8.25 9.29 3.13
N SER A 470 9.42 9.31 2.48
CA SER A 470 10.67 8.86 3.11
C SER A 470 11.08 9.73 4.30
N GLY A 471 10.73 11.02 4.29
CA GLY A 471 10.92 11.92 5.43
C GLY A 471 9.97 11.61 6.58
N ILE A 472 8.70 11.29 6.26
CA ILE A 472 7.66 10.95 7.25
C ILE A 472 7.91 9.59 7.89
N ALA A 473 8.21 8.55 7.10
CA ALA A 473 8.40 7.19 7.59
C ALA A 473 9.74 6.99 8.33
N GLY A 474 10.69 7.92 8.16
CA GLY A 474 11.97 7.90 8.84
C GLY A 474 12.73 6.58 8.65
N ALA A 475 13.17 5.98 9.75
CA ALA A 475 13.98 4.75 9.71
C ALA A 475 13.21 3.50 9.23
N THR A 476 11.87 3.55 9.22
CA THR A 476 11.01 2.41 8.82
C THR A 476 10.81 2.30 7.31
N TRP A 477 11.33 3.26 6.54
CA TRP A 477 11.16 3.35 5.10
C TRP A 477 11.80 2.19 4.33
N SER A 478 10.98 1.27 3.81
CA SER A 478 11.43 0.06 3.12
C SER A 478 11.71 0.24 1.61
N GLU A 479 11.20 1.29 0.95
CA GLU A 479 11.36 1.48 -0.51
C GLU A 479 12.76 1.94 -0.95
N GLY A 480 13.67 2.12 0.01
CA GLY A 480 15.10 2.26 -0.26
C GLY A 480 15.75 0.94 -0.71
N ALA A 481 15.13 -0.21 -0.43
CA ALA A 481 15.67 -1.51 -0.77
C ALA A 481 15.36 -1.94 -2.21
N TRP A 482 16.26 -2.73 -2.80
CA TRP A 482 16.08 -3.35 -4.11
C TRP A 482 15.23 -4.64 -3.98
N GLY A 483 14.12 -4.70 -4.71
CA GLY A 483 13.28 -5.88 -4.85
C GLY A 483 13.54 -6.65 -6.16
N PHE A 484 13.07 -7.90 -6.22
CA PHE A 484 13.12 -8.71 -7.45
C PHE A 484 12.31 -8.06 -8.59
N GLY A 485 11.11 -7.55 -8.29
CA GLY A 485 10.25 -6.88 -9.26
C GLY A 485 10.93 -5.67 -9.89
N GLN A 486 11.68 -4.89 -9.11
CA GLN A 486 12.45 -3.75 -9.59
C GLN A 486 13.54 -4.14 -10.60
N ILE A 487 14.25 -5.24 -10.35
CA ILE A 487 15.28 -5.74 -11.27
C ILE A 487 14.62 -6.17 -12.57
N LEU A 488 13.52 -6.93 -12.49
CA LEU A 488 12.78 -7.39 -13.66
C LEU A 488 12.23 -6.23 -14.49
N ALA A 489 11.74 -5.17 -13.84
CA ALA A 489 11.28 -3.95 -14.52
C ALA A 489 12.39 -3.30 -15.36
N LEU A 490 13.63 -3.27 -14.89
CA LEU A 490 14.77 -2.76 -15.67
C LEU A 490 15.09 -3.63 -16.89
N PHE A 491 14.95 -4.95 -16.76
CA PHE A 491 15.21 -5.88 -17.86
C PHE A 491 14.21 -5.77 -19.01
N ILE A 492 13.00 -5.22 -18.77
CA ILE A 492 12.03 -4.93 -19.85
C ILE A 492 12.63 -3.95 -20.87
N TRP A 493 13.46 -3.01 -20.42
CA TRP A 493 14.09 -2.01 -21.28
C TRP A 493 15.45 -2.43 -21.83
N PHE A 494 15.97 -3.58 -21.41
CA PHE A 494 17.28 -4.04 -21.84
C PHE A 494 17.33 -4.37 -23.35
N PRO A 495 16.39 -5.15 -23.93
CA PRO A 495 16.38 -5.43 -25.37
C PRO A 495 16.40 -4.16 -26.25
N PRO A 496 15.48 -3.18 -26.11
CA PRO A 496 15.49 -2.01 -26.98
C PRO A 496 16.77 -1.17 -26.82
N VAL A 497 17.34 -1.10 -25.61
CA VAL A 497 18.63 -0.42 -25.39
C VAL A 497 19.78 -1.12 -26.13
N ILE A 498 19.85 -2.45 -26.05
CA ILE A 498 20.88 -3.23 -26.75
C ILE A 498 20.72 -3.10 -28.26
N ASP A 499 19.50 -3.12 -28.77
CA ASP A 499 19.23 -2.95 -30.19
C ASP A 499 19.63 -1.56 -30.69
N ILE A 500 19.27 -0.50 -29.96
CA ILE A 500 19.70 0.87 -30.29
C ILE A 500 21.23 0.96 -30.29
N LEU A 501 21.89 0.52 -29.23
CA LEU A 501 23.35 0.60 -29.09
C LEU A 501 24.07 -0.26 -30.12
N GLY A 502 23.58 -1.47 -30.39
CA GLY A 502 24.13 -2.38 -31.38
C GLY A 502 24.13 -1.75 -32.78
N ASN A 503 22.99 -1.18 -33.21
CA ASN A 503 22.90 -0.53 -34.52
C ASN A 503 23.70 0.80 -34.60
N LEU A 504 23.89 1.49 -33.46
CA LEU A 504 24.70 2.72 -33.40
C LEU A 504 26.21 2.45 -33.39
N ILE A 505 26.67 1.44 -32.65
CA ILE A 505 28.09 1.17 -32.41
C ILE A 505 28.65 0.25 -33.49
N LEU A 506 27.94 -0.83 -33.85
CA LEU A 506 28.48 -1.83 -34.77
C LEU A 506 28.59 -1.26 -36.19
N PRO A 507 29.74 -1.45 -36.87
CA PRO A 507 29.87 -1.04 -38.25
C PRO A 507 28.86 -1.79 -39.14
N PRO A 508 28.38 -1.19 -40.25
CA PRO A 508 27.37 -1.80 -41.10
C PRO A 508 27.70 -3.20 -41.62
N CYS A 509 28.99 -3.55 -41.70
CA CYS A 509 29.45 -4.88 -42.11
C CYS A 509 29.20 -5.99 -41.07
N MET A 510 28.96 -5.63 -39.81
CA MET A 510 28.68 -6.57 -38.71
C MET A 510 27.20 -6.70 -38.39
N LEU A 511 26.36 -5.81 -38.92
CA LEU A 511 24.91 -5.96 -38.77
C LEU A 511 24.45 -7.14 -39.65
N PRO A 512 23.55 -8.00 -39.15
CA PRO A 512 22.97 -9.05 -39.97
C PRO A 512 22.38 -8.38 -41.20
N LYS A 513 22.93 -8.73 -42.38
CA LYS A 513 22.34 -8.30 -43.65
C LYS A 513 20.93 -8.84 -43.64
N GLU A 514 19.93 -7.96 -43.77
CA GLU A 514 18.57 -8.42 -44.01
C GLU A 514 18.66 -9.44 -45.14
N GLU A 515 18.24 -10.68 -44.85
CA GLU A 515 18.16 -11.70 -45.87
C GLU A 515 17.30 -11.12 -46.98
N GLU A 516 17.93 -10.80 -48.12
CA GLU A 516 17.22 -10.38 -49.32
C GLU A 516 16.21 -11.48 -49.60
N LYS A 517 14.93 -11.19 -49.30
CA LYS A 517 13.85 -12.16 -49.50
C LYS A 517 13.77 -12.44 -50.99
N CYS A 518 14.43 -13.50 -51.46
CA CYS A 518 14.27 -13.98 -52.82
C CYS A 518 12.80 -14.42 -52.97
N LYS A 519 12.00 -13.61 -53.67
CA LYS A 519 10.67 -14.03 -54.10
C LYS A 519 10.84 -15.12 -55.16
N CYS A 520 10.64 -16.37 -54.78
CA CYS A 520 10.41 -17.42 -55.76
C CYS A 520 8.93 -17.29 -56.21
N GLU A 521 8.71 -16.86 -57.44
CA GLU A 521 7.38 -16.89 -58.04
C GLU A 521 6.95 -18.36 -58.26
N ALA A 522 5.72 -18.68 -57.88
CA ALA A 522 5.20 -20.05 -57.83
C ALA A 522 4.90 -20.69 -59.20
N LEU A 523 5.34 -20.10 -60.31
CA LEU A 523 5.03 -20.57 -61.67
C LEU A 523 6.30 -20.64 -62.54
N GLY A 524 7.14 -21.62 -62.23
CA GLY A 524 8.32 -22.00 -63.02
C GLY A 524 9.56 -22.14 -62.13
N HIS A 525 10.19 -23.31 -62.15
CA HIS A 525 11.26 -23.78 -61.25
C HIS A 525 12.60 -22.99 -61.27
N THR A 526 12.59 -21.68 -61.45
CA THR A 526 13.78 -20.83 -61.42
C THR A 526 13.60 -19.75 -60.35
N CYS A 527 14.12 -20.00 -59.15
CA CYS A 527 14.35 -18.94 -58.17
C CYS A 527 15.50 -18.07 -58.69
N VAL A 528 15.17 -16.97 -59.36
CA VAL A 528 16.16 -15.95 -59.72
C VAL A 528 16.24 -14.99 -58.54
N CYS A 529 17.25 -15.15 -57.69
CA CYS A 529 17.68 -14.07 -56.81
C CYS A 529 18.31 -13.01 -57.72
N VAL A 530 17.53 -12.04 -58.19
CA VAL A 530 18.06 -10.88 -58.89
C VAL A 530 18.77 -10.05 -57.82
N PRO A 531 20.12 -9.97 -57.79
CA PRO A 531 20.77 -8.99 -56.94
C PRO A 531 20.22 -7.64 -57.35
N ASN A 532 19.80 -6.83 -56.37
CA ASN A 532 19.18 -5.53 -56.59
C ASN A 532 20.18 -4.60 -57.29
N ALA A 533 20.34 -4.76 -58.61
CA ALA A 533 21.15 -3.92 -59.46
C ALA A 533 20.47 -2.56 -59.40
N GLY A 534 21.15 -1.63 -58.71
CA GLY A 534 20.56 -0.39 -58.21
C GLY A 534 19.63 0.27 -59.23
N GLN A 535 18.47 0.70 -58.73
CA GLN A 535 17.64 1.70 -59.38
C GLN A 535 18.47 2.98 -59.56
N GLY A 536 19.32 2.97 -60.58
CA GLY A 536 19.89 4.15 -61.18
C GLY A 536 18.73 4.95 -61.75
N SER A 537 18.55 6.15 -61.22
CA SER A 537 17.71 7.21 -61.75
C SER A 537 18.05 7.46 -63.24
N GLU A 538 17.38 6.75 -64.15
CA GLU A 538 17.38 7.08 -65.57
C GLU A 538 16.25 8.09 -65.82
N LYS A 539 16.57 9.37 -65.59
CA LYS A 539 15.77 10.51 -66.07
C LYS A 539 15.99 10.62 -67.58
N GLY A 540 15.25 9.83 -68.34
CA GLY A 540 15.14 9.95 -69.79
C GLY A 540 14.35 11.21 -70.16
N LYS A 541 15.02 12.13 -70.84
CA LYS A 541 14.44 13.26 -71.58
C LYS A 541 14.34 12.80 -73.03
N GLU A 542 13.15 12.40 -73.47
CA GLU A 542 12.88 12.13 -74.89
C GLU A 542 11.78 13.06 -75.41
N ASP A 543 12.20 13.97 -76.29
CA ASP A 543 11.35 14.80 -77.12
C ASP A 543 10.76 13.96 -78.26
N GLY A 544 9.44 14.03 -78.41
CA GLY A 544 8.70 13.27 -79.41
C GLY A 544 8.83 13.79 -80.85
N LYS A 545 8.65 12.88 -81.81
CA LYS A 545 8.22 13.23 -83.17
C LYS A 545 7.41 12.10 -83.83
N ALA A 546 6.15 12.46 -84.12
CA ALA A 546 5.18 12.00 -85.11
C ALA A 546 5.40 10.70 -85.91
N GLY A 547 4.32 9.90 -86.05
CA GLY A 547 4.21 8.92 -87.14
C GLY A 547 3.01 7.96 -87.12
N THR A 548 1.85 8.43 -87.59
CA THR A 548 0.88 7.75 -88.51
C THR A 548 0.34 6.32 -88.29
N LYS A 549 -1.00 6.27 -88.15
CA LYS A 549 -2.02 5.39 -88.77
C LYS A 549 -1.79 3.87 -88.90
N GLY A 550 -2.74 3.11 -88.35
CA GLY A 550 -3.08 1.75 -88.79
C GLY A 550 -4.38 1.26 -88.16
N SER A 551 -5.42 1.16 -88.98
CA SER A 551 -6.78 0.72 -88.64
C SER A 551 -6.90 -0.80 -88.78
N ALA A 552 -7.55 -1.49 -87.83
CA ALA A 552 -8.28 -2.74 -88.09
C ALA A 552 -9.23 -3.06 -86.93
N ALA A 553 -10.53 -3.05 -87.22
CA ALA A 553 -11.58 -3.60 -86.39
C ALA A 553 -11.77 -5.08 -86.72
N VAL A 554 -11.87 -5.95 -85.70
CA VAL A 554 -12.52 -7.27 -85.81
C VAL A 554 -13.31 -7.53 -84.52
N SER A 555 -14.54 -8.00 -84.72
CA SER A 555 -15.59 -8.29 -83.75
C SER A 555 -15.81 -9.81 -83.69
N GLN A 556 -16.05 -10.36 -82.48
CA GLN A 556 -16.86 -11.57 -82.13
C GLN A 556 -16.49 -11.95 -80.68
N LYS A 557 -17.34 -12.03 -79.65
CA LYS A 557 -18.62 -12.74 -79.38
C LYS A 557 -18.46 -14.26 -79.15
N GLY A 558 -18.87 -14.72 -77.94
CA GLY A 558 -19.04 -16.12 -77.49
C GLY A 558 -18.15 -16.39 -76.26
N LYS A 559 -18.61 -16.45 -74.99
CA LYS A 559 -19.59 -17.33 -74.33
C LYS A 559 -19.18 -18.81 -74.37
N ASP A 560 -18.78 -19.37 -73.22
CA ASP A 560 -19.49 -20.45 -72.54
C ASP A 560 -18.73 -20.97 -71.30
N ASP A 561 -19.54 -21.46 -70.35
CA ASP A 561 -19.23 -22.02 -69.04
C ASP A 561 -18.44 -23.35 -69.13
N GLU A 562 -17.53 -23.61 -68.17
CA GLU A 562 -17.27 -24.99 -67.76
C GLU A 562 -16.86 -25.10 -66.27
N LYS A 563 -17.68 -25.84 -65.54
CA LYS A 563 -17.45 -26.35 -64.17
C LYS A 563 -16.40 -27.47 -64.22
N ALA A 564 -15.48 -27.49 -63.26
CA ALA A 564 -14.82 -28.74 -62.86
C ALA A 564 -14.71 -28.82 -61.34
N GLU A 565 -15.48 -29.77 -60.80
CA GLU A 565 -15.49 -30.30 -59.45
C GLU A 565 -14.24 -31.19 -59.26
N ILE A 566 -13.41 -30.92 -58.25
CA ILE A 566 -12.42 -31.90 -57.76
C ILE A 566 -12.69 -32.15 -56.27
N LYS A 567 -13.24 -33.35 -56.01
CA LYS A 567 -13.26 -33.98 -54.68
C LYS A 567 -12.04 -34.86 -54.51
N ALA A 568 -11.67 -35.01 -53.23
CA ALA A 568 -10.92 -36.09 -52.57
C ALA A 568 -9.51 -35.68 -52.11
N SER A 569 -9.29 -35.63 -50.79
CA SER A 569 -8.97 -36.83 -50.03
C SER A 569 -8.81 -36.50 -48.54
N VAL A 570 -9.43 -37.32 -47.70
CA VAL A 570 -9.33 -37.34 -46.23
C VAL A 570 -8.11 -38.17 -45.85
N VAL A 571 -7.26 -37.65 -44.97
CA VAL A 571 -6.29 -38.46 -44.19
C VAL A 571 -6.31 -37.98 -42.73
N PRO A 572 -6.50 -38.87 -41.75
CA PRO A 572 -6.38 -38.56 -40.33
C PRO A 572 -5.00 -38.97 -39.79
N SER A 573 -4.40 -38.14 -38.93
CA SER A 573 -3.24 -38.48 -38.10
C SER A 573 -3.01 -37.32 -37.13
N ALA A 574 -2.60 -37.46 -35.89
CA ALA A 574 -2.66 -38.50 -34.88
C ALA A 574 -2.45 -37.74 -33.55
N LYS A 575 -3.05 -38.21 -32.46
CA LYS A 575 -2.70 -37.79 -31.11
C LYS A 575 -1.28 -38.28 -30.76
N SER A 576 -0.48 -37.42 -30.13
CA SER A 576 0.51 -37.85 -29.13
C SER A 576 0.78 -36.77 -28.09
N THR A 577 0.64 -37.19 -26.84
CA THR A 577 1.16 -36.65 -25.55
C THR A 577 0.78 -35.24 -25.14
#